data_AF-A0A1X2HJC5-F1
#
_entry.id   AF-A0A1X2HJC5-F1
#
_cell.length_a   1.000
_cell.length_b   1.000
_cell.length_c   1.000
_cell.angle_alpha   90.00
_cell.angle_beta   90.00
_cell.angle_gamma   90.00
#
_symmetry.space_group_name_H-M   'P 1'
#
loop_
_entity.id
_entity.type
_entity.pdbx_description
1 polymer ?
#
loop_
_entity_poly.entity_id
_entity_poly.type
_entity_poly.pdbx_seq_one_letter_code
_entity_poly.pdbx_strand_id
1 'polypeptide(L)'
;MSMLGRFSGQFARVSNGTLNVLKHDFHASAAACGRKHPKQIRKENLDKRAAKIAEFERTKPSPVLSKHTPFFSTLHTPASAYASTNDTQHFLTKEDRTELFEQLPRNVVEKSRLSAVEGVEEALKHEQTKVEQLQKIVGLQNGNAKAVQLWNVQRALQWFQRKEGDTGSPEVQAAVYTIRILNLNSHLQQHRKDKHNYRQLRMMVHKRAKILKYLKRKSQDRYHQCLAELGLEPRAVEGELVV
;
A
#
# COMPACT_ATOMS: atom_id res chain seq x y z
N MET A 1 -76.05 -39.06 -40.67
CA MET A 1 -77.16 -39.50 -39.78
C MET A 1 -77.29 -38.48 -38.67
N SER A 2 -78.49 -37.88 -38.50
CA SER A 2 -79.04 -37.32 -37.25
C SER A 2 -78.27 -36.16 -36.57
N MET A 3 -78.83 -35.04 -36.12
CA MET A 3 -80.18 -34.52 -36.06
C MET A 3 -80.12 -33.01 -35.80
N LEU A 4 -81.13 -32.29 -36.31
CA LEU A 4 -81.48 -30.91 -35.96
C LEU A 4 -82.26 -30.86 -34.63
N GLY A 5 -82.09 -29.77 -33.87
CA GLY A 5 -83.00 -29.34 -32.78
C GLY A 5 -82.35 -28.24 -31.93
N ARG A 6 -82.57 -26.94 -32.18
CA ARG A 6 -83.72 -26.04 -31.95
C ARG A 6 -83.78 -25.39 -30.55
N PHE A 7 -84.25 -24.13 -30.57
CA PHE A 7 -84.71 -23.23 -29.49
C PHE A 7 -83.61 -22.52 -28.67
N SER A 8 -83.69 -21.22 -28.37
CA SER A 8 -84.77 -20.23 -28.42
C SER A 8 -84.19 -18.81 -28.42
N GLY A 9 -84.81 -17.88 -29.14
CA GLY A 9 -84.47 -16.47 -29.11
C GLY A 9 -84.98 -15.74 -27.87
N GLN A 10 -84.37 -14.58 -27.59
CA GLN A 10 -85.06 -13.41 -27.04
C GLN A 10 -84.25 -12.14 -27.32
N PHE A 11 -84.94 -11.17 -27.94
CA PHE A 11 -84.54 -9.80 -28.17
C PHE A 11 -84.31 -9.05 -26.85
N ALA A 12 -83.23 -8.28 -26.72
CA ALA A 12 -83.22 -7.07 -25.90
C ALA A 12 -82.10 -6.08 -26.28
N ARG A 13 -82.55 -4.92 -26.77
CA ARG A 13 -81.97 -3.57 -26.68
C ARG A 13 -80.56 -3.28 -27.24
N VAL A 14 -80.62 -2.53 -28.33
CA VAL A 14 -79.63 -1.55 -28.82
C VAL A 14 -79.11 -0.68 -27.67
N SER A 15 -77.80 -0.70 -27.44
CA SER A 15 -77.05 0.41 -26.84
C SER A 15 -76.01 0.88 -27.85
N ASN A 16 -76.17 2.12 -28.33
CA ASN A 16 -75.21 2.77 -29.23
C ASN A 16 -73.91 3.06 -28.47
N GLY A 17 -72.93 2.17 -28.59
CA GLY A 17 -71.55 2.44 -28.25
C GLY A 17 -70.86 3.12 -29.44
N THR A 18 -70.56 4.41 -29.31
CA THR A 18 -69.77 5.18 -30.26
C THR A 18 -68.42 4.50 -30.49
N LEU A 19 -68.18 4.02 -31.72
CA LEU A 19 -66.86 3.61 -32.20
C LEU A 19 -65.94 4.84 -32.15
N ASN A 20 -65.10 4.90 -31.12
CA ASN A 20 -64.10 5.94 -31.00
C ASN A 20 -62.99 5.65 -32.03
N VAL A 21 -63.06 6.35 -33.15
CA VAL A 21 -62.05 6.33 -34.21
C VAL A 21 -60.71 6.64 -33.56
N LEU A 22 -59.79 5.67 -33.59
CA LEU A 22 -58.39 5.85 -33.23
C LEU A 22 -57.77 6.86 -34.21
N LYS A 23 -57.93 8.15 -33.90
CA LYS A 23 -57.01 9.18 -34.36
C LYS A 23 -55.68 8.85 -33.70
N HIS A 24 -54.78 8.25 -34.48
CA HIS A 24 -53.37 8.37 -34.19
C HIS A 24 -53.04 9.86 -34.28
N ASP A 25 -53.13 10.53 -33.13
CA ASP A 25 -52.57 11.84 -32.95
C ASP A 25 -51.06 11.69 -33.18
N PHE A 26 -50.60 12.09 -34.37
CA PHE A 26 -49.21 12.50 -34.61
C PHE A 26 -48.92 13.79 -33.84
N HIS A 27 -49.19 13.79 -32.54
CA HIS A 27 -48.60 14.71 -31.59
C HIS A 27 -47.43 13.98 -30.99
N ALA A 28 -46.35 13.88 -31.78
CA ALA A 28 -45.04 13.97 -31.18
C ALA A 28 -45.06 15.28 -30.39
N SER A 29 -45.30 15.17 -29.07
CA SER A 29 -44.95 16.23 -28.14
C SER A 29 -43.44 16.35 -28.25
N ALA A 30 -42.99 17.15 -29.22
CA ALA A 30 -41.70 17.75 -29.19
C ALA A 30 -41.75 18.65 -27.95
N ALA A 31 -41.45 18.05 -26.80
CA ALA A 31 -41.15 18.80 -25.59
C ALA A 31 -40.15 19.85 -26.04
N ALA A 32 -40.58 21.11 -26.09
CA ALA A 32 -39.75 22.19 -26.53
C ALA A 32 -38.52 22.16 -25.62
N CYS A 33 -37.38 21.72 -26.16
CA CYS A 33 -36.10 21.95 -25.53
C CYS A 33 -35.86 23.45 -25.62
N GLY A 34 -36.57 24.21 -24.77
CA GLY A 34 -36.39 25.63 -24.63
C GLY A 34 -34.92 25.84 -24.32
N ARG A 35 -34.22 26.57 -25.18
CA ARG A 35 -32.79 26.86 -24.98
C ARG A 35 -32.67 27.49 -23.61
N LYS A 36 -31.97 26.81 -22.70
CA LYS A 36 -31.74 27.34 -21.35
C LYS A 36 -31.11 28.73 -21.48
N HIS A 37 -31.51 29.63 -20.60
CA HIS A 37 -30.95 30.98 -20.62
C HIS A 37 -29.41 30.90 -20.46
N PRO A 38 -28.60 31.68 -21.21
CA PRO A 38 -27.13 31.57 -21.18
C PRO A 38 -26.51 31.63 -19.78
N LYS A 39 -27.10 32.44 -18.89
CA LYS A 39 -26.70 32.51 -17.46
C LYS A 39 -26.95 31.18 -16.71
N GLN A 40 -28.05 30.49 -16.99
CA GLN A 40 -28.36 29.19 -16.40
C GLN A 40 -27.40 28.12 -16.91
N ILE A 41 -27.09 28.10 -18.21
CA ILE A 41 -26.06 27.22 -18.80
C ILE A 41 -24.70 27.47 -18.12
N ARG A 42 -24.32 28.75 -17.95
CA ARG A 42 -23.07 29.11 -17.25
C ARG A 42 -23.07 28.60 -15.82
N LYS A 43 -24.15 28.79 -15.06
CA LYS A 43 -24.29 28.31 -13.68
C LYS A 43 -24.16 26.79 -13.61
N GLU A 44 -24.92 26.04 -14.42
CA GLU A 44 -24.84 24.58 -14.46
C GLU A 44 -23.44 24.08 -14.82
N ASN A 45 -22.74 24.76 -15.74
CA ASN A 45 -21.37 24.43 -16.10
C ASN A 45 -20.37 24.74 -14.97
N LEU A 46 -20.59 25.83 -14.22
CA LEU A 46 -19.80 26.14 -13.03
C LEU A 46 -20.05 25.11 -11.93
N ASP A 47 -21.30 24.72 -11.67
CA ASP A 47 -21.66 23.72 -10.67
C ASP A 47 -21.07 22.35 -11.02
N LYS A 48 -21.12 21.95 -12.31
CA LYS A 48 -20.46 20.73 -12.80
C LYS A 48 -18.93 20.78 -12.62
N ARG A 49 -18.31 21.94 -12.87
CA ARG A 49 -16.86 22.12 -12.65
C ARG A 49 -16.52 22.07 -11.17
N ALA A 50 -17.29 22.74 -10.32
CA ALA A 50 -17.13 22.74 -8.87
C ALA A 50 -17.29 21.33 -8.29
N ALA A 51 -18.30 20.58 -8.74
CA ALA A 51 -18.51 19.19 -8.34
C ALA A 51 -17.31 18.29 -8.71
N LYS A 52 -16.79 18.43 -9.94
CA LYS A 52 -15.58 17.71 -10.37
C LYS A 52 -14.34 18.09 -9.55
N ILE A 53 -14.16 19.37 -9.21
CA ILE A 53 -13.04 19.82 -8.36
C ILE A 53 -13.20 19.25 -6.95
N ALA A 54 -14.40 19.30 -6.37
CA ALA A 54 -14.66 18.75 -5.04
C ALA A 54 -14.43 17.23 -4.99
N GLU A 55 -14.85 16.49 -6.02
CA GLU A 55 -14.56 15.07 -6.15
C GLU A 55 -13.05 14.80 -6.29
N PHE A 56 -12.35 15.62 -7.07
CA PHE A 56 -10.90 15.54 -7.23
C PHE A 56 -10.16 15.82 -5.91
N GLU A 57 -10.61 16.79 -5.12
CA GLU A 57 -10.04 17.11 -3.81
C GLU A 57 -10.28 16.00 -2.79
N ARG A 58 -11.47 15.40 -2.78
CA ARG A 58 -11.81 14.25 -1.91
C ARG A 58 -10.94 13.02 -2.21
N THR A 59 -10.60 12.81 -3.47
CA THR A 59 -9.81 11.65 -3.92
C THR A 59 -8.31 11.92 -3.97
N LYS A 60 -7.82 13.01 -3.36
CA LYS A 60 -6.41 13.36 -3.37
C LYS A 60 -5.60 12.38 -2.50
N PRO A 61 -4.62 11.64 -3.07
CA PRO A 61 -3.80 10.72 -2.29
C PRO A 61 -2.82 11.48 -1.39
N SER A 62 -2.47 10.87 -0.24
CA SER A 62 -1.47 11.43 0.66
C SER A 62 -0.06 11.31 0.06
N PRO A 63 0.76 12.37 0.08
CA PRO A 63 2.17 12.30 -0.31
C PRO A 63 3.08 11.67 0.76
N VAL A 64 2.56 11.46 1.98
CA VAL A 64 3.30 10.87 3.11
C VAL A 64 2.97 9.38 3.23
N LEU A 65 1.68 9.07 3.35
CA LEU A 65 1.18 7.72 3.59
C LEU A 65 1.00 6.96 2.28
N SER A 66 1.59 5.78 2.22
CA SER A 66 1.47 4.86 1.08
C SER A 66 0.32 3.89 1.30
N LYS A 67 -0.32 3.43 0.22
CA LYS A 67 -1.27 2.32 0.27
C LYS A 67 -0.55 1.03 0.64
N HIS A 68 -1.26 0.10 1.27
CA HIS A 68 -0.68 -1.19 1.62
C HIS A 68 -0.40 -2.01 0.35
N THR A 69 0.81 -2.55 0.25
CA THR A 69 1.31 -3.37 -0.87
C THR A 69 2.03 -4.60 -0.31
N PRO A 70 2.29 -5.65 -1.12
CA PRO A 70 3.03 -6.82 -0.67
C PRO A 70 4.42 -6.49 -0.10
N PHE A 71 5.05 -5.42 -0.59
CA PHE A 71 6.31 -4.92 -0.03
C PHE A 71 6.17 -4.56 1.45
N PHE A 72 5.13 -3.81 1.84
CA PHE A 72 4.93 -3.39 3.23
C PHE A 72 4.65 -4.56 4.18
N SER A 73 4.05 -5.67 3.71
CA SER A 73 3.88 -6.87 4.54
C SER A 73 5.19 -7.57 4.89
N THR A 74 6.29 -7.25 4.19
CA THR A 74 7.62 -7.81 4.51
C THR A 74 8.40 -7.00 5.55
N LEU A 75 7.89 -5.82 5.95
CA LEU A 75 8.59 -4.92 6.85
C LEU A 75 8.15 -5.16 8.30
N HIS A 76 9.08 -4.97 9.23
CA HIS A 76 8.76 -5.01 10.65
C HIS A 76 8.17 -3.69 11.14
N THR A 77 7.04 -3.80 11.83
CA THR A 77 6.60 -2.79 12.80
C THR A 77 7.33 -3.01 14.13
N PRO A 78 7.43 -2.00 15.02
CA PRO A 78 8.03 -2.20 16.35
C PRO A 78 7.43 -3.41 17.09
N ALA A 79 6.10 -3.56 17.06
CA ALA A 79 5.42 -4.71 17.66
C ALA A 79 5.82 -6.05 17.01
N SER A 80 5.93 -6.10 15.69
CA SER A 80 6.36 -7.30 14.98
C SER A 80 7.82 -7.67 15.27
N ALA A 81 8.71 -6.67 15.40
CA ALA A 81 10.12 -6.90 15.72
C ALA A 81 10.32 -7.51 17.12
N TYR A 82 9.49 -7.13 18.10
CA TYR A 82 9.54 -7.74 19.43
C TYR A 82 9.11 -9.22 19.43
N ALA A 83 8.25 -9.62 18.47
CA ALA A 83 7.79 -10.99 18.34
C ALA A 83 8.71 -11.87 17.49
N SER A 84 9.62 -11.28 16.70
CA SER A 84 10.52 -12.01 15.83
C SER A 84 11.71 -12.59 16.61
N THR A 85 11.84 -13.90 16.63
CA THR A 85 12.97 -14.61 17.26
C THR A 85 14.12 -14.87 16.29
N ASN A 86 13.83 -14.86 14.98
CA ASN A 86 14.80 -15.25 13.97
C ASN A 86 15.61 -14.09 13.40
N ASP A 87 15.08 -12.87 13.47
CA ASP A 87 15.68 -11.69 12.87
C ASP A 87 16.81 -11.15 13.76
N THR A 88 17.91 -10.81 13.11
CA THR A 88 19.16 -10.40 13.74
C THR A 88 19.46 -8.93 13.45
N GLN A 89 20.22 -8.33 14.35
CA GLN A 89 20.82 -7.01 14.18
C GLN A 89 22.19 -7.12 13.51
N HIS A 90 22.82 -5.97 13.29
CA HIS A 90 24.22 -5.86 12.83
C HIS A 90 24.50 -6.50 11.46
N PHE A 91 23.48 -6.61 10.61
CA PHE A 91 23.61 -7.13 9.23
C PHE A 91 24.08 -8.59 9.15
N LEU A 92 23.89 -9.37 10.21
CA LEU A 92 24.23 -10.79 10.19
C LEU A 92 23.29 -11.55 9.25
N THR A 93 23.88 -12.27 8.30
CA THR A 93 23.16 -13.08 7.33
C THR A 93 22.66 -14.38 7.96
N LYS A 94 21.85 -15.13 7.20
CA LYS A 94 21.41 -16.46 7.64
C LYS A 94 22.58 -17.44 7.74
N GLU A 95 23.56 -17.30 6.85
CA GLU A 95 24.79 -18.10 6.82
C GLU A 95 25.61 -17.81 8.08
N ASP A 96 25.89 -16.54 8.37
CA ASP A 96 26.59 -16.13 9.60
C ASP A 96 25.89 -16.69 10.85
N ARG A 97 24.55 -16.71 10.84
CA ARG A 97 23.75 -17.24 11.94
C ARG A 97 23.98 -18.74 12.15
N THR A 98 24.00 -19.51 11.07
CA THR A 98 24.27 -20.96 11.14
C THR A 98 25.70 -21.23 11.62
N GLU A 99 26.68 -20.47 11.12
CA GLU A 99 28.06 -20.62 11.53
C GLU A 99 28.25 -20.27 13.02
N LEU A 100 27.72 -19.13 13.47
CA LEU A 100 27.88 -18.63 14.83
C LEU A 100 27.16 -19.47 15.88
N PHE A 101 25.95 -19.95 15.59
CA PHE A 101 25.11 -20.58 16.61
C PHE A 101 25.05 -22.10 16.54
N GLU A 102 25.29 -22.71 15.38
CA GLU A 102 25.22 -24.17 15.22
C GLU A 102 26.60 -24.79 15.13
N GLN A 103 27.48 -24.23 14.30
CA GLN A 103 28.79 -24.82 14.02
C GLN A 103 29.86 -24.42 15.05
N LEU A 104 29.89 -23.15 15.44
CA LEU A 104 30.92 -22.61 16.33
C LEU A 104 31.01 -23.34 17.69
N PRO A 105 29.91 -23.64 18.41
CA PRO A 105 29.99 -24.32 19.71
C PRO A 105 30.66 -25.70 19.61
N ARG A 106 30.35 -26.45 18.56
CA ARG A 106 30.93 -27.77 18.29
C ARG A 106 32.42 -27.64 18.00
N ASN A 107 32.78 -26.72 17.10
CA ASN A 107 34.17 -26.46 16.73
C ASN A 107 35.02 -26.00 17.92
N VAL A 108 34.45 -25.21 18.84
CA VAL A 108 35.13 -24.74 20.04
C VAL A 108 35.36 -25.89 21.01
N VAL A 109 34.36 -26.73 21.27
CA VAL A 109 34.49 -27.91 22.16
C VAL A 109 35.50 -28.91 21.59
N GLU A 110 35.48 -29.17 20.29
CA GLU A 110 36.43 -30.07 19.63
C GLU A 110 37.88 -29.57 19.71
N LYS A 111 38.10 -28.26 19.55
CA LYS A 111 39.44 -27.66 19.61
C LYS A 111 39.95 -27.44 21.03
N SER A 112 39.05 -27.31 21.99
CA SER A 112 39.41 -27.00 23.37
C SER A 112 39.94 -28.24 24.08
N ARG A 113 41.19 -28.18 24.56
CA ARG A 113 41.79 -29.24 25.38
C ARG A 113 41.06 -29.46 26.72
N LEU A 114 40.16 -28.55 27.12
CA LEU A 114 39.36 -28.59 28.35
C LEU A 114 38.31 -29.71 28.36
N SER A 115 37.93 -30.23 27.19
CA SER A 115 37.01 -31.37 27.07
C SER A 115 37.54 -32.66 27.73
N ALA A 116 38.85 -32.73 28.01
CA ALA A 116 39.49 -33.82 28.75
C ALA A 116 39.39 -33.71 30.28
N VAL A 117 39.01 -32.55 30.85
CA VAL A 117 39.04 -32.29 32.30
C VAL A 117 37.64 -32.22 32.92
N GLU A 118 36.69 -31.53 32.27
CA GLU A 118 35.32 -31.32 32.79
C GLU A 118 34.26 -32.18 32.06
N GLY A 119 34.68 -33.01 31.09
CA GLY A 119 33.78 -33.81 30.28
C GLY A 119 33.14 -33.02 29.13
N VAL A 120 32.92 -33.71 28.01
CA VAL A 120 32.46 -33.10 26.75
C VAL A 120 31.06 -32.48 26.88
N GLU A 121 30.16 -33.11 27.66
CA GLU A 121 28.77 -32.66 27.80
C GLU A 121 28.64 -31.34 28.58
N GLU A 122 29.43 -31.17 29.64
CA GLU A 122 29.39 -29.95 30.46
C GLU A 122 29.97 -28.75 29.69
N ALA A 123 31.07 -28.98 28.98
CA ALA A 123 31.65 -27.99 28.07
C ALA A 123 30.64 -27.53 27.00
N LEU A 124 29.89 -28.47 26.42
CA LEU A 124 28.88 -28.17 25.40
C LEU A 124 27.72 -27.34 25.99
N LYS A 125 27.23 -27.68 27.19
CA LYS A 125 26.21 -26.89 27.90
C LYS A 125 26.67 -25.45 28.19
N HIS A 126 27.93 -25.29 28.58
CA HIS A 126 28.50 -23.96 28.83
C HIS A 126 28.57 -23.13 27.54
N GLU A 127 29.00 -23.71 26.43
CA GLU A 127 28.98 -23.05 25.12
C GLU A 127 27.55 -22.74 24.64
N GLN A 128 26.59 -23.63 24.87
CA GLN A 128 25.18 -23.37 24.58
C GLN A 128 24.63 -22.17 25.37
N THR A 129 25.02 -22.05 26.64
CA THR A 129 24.62 -20.90 27.47
C THR A 129 25.18 -19.59 26.89
N LYS A 130 26.43 -19.60 26.40
CA LYS A 130 27.02 -18.44 25.70
C LYS A 130 26.28 -18.12 24.40
N VAL A 131 25.93 -19.13 23.61
CA VAL A 131 25.13 -18.96 22.38
C VAL A 131 23.79 -18.32 22.69
N GLU A 132 23.10 -18.77 23.73
CA GLU A 132 21.80 -18.21 24.13
C GLU A 132 21.95 -16.73 24.52
N GLN A 133 23.00 -16.38 25.27
CA GLN A 133 23.31 -14.99 25.60
C GLN A 133 23.59 -14.15 24.35
N LEU A 134 24.38 -14.68 23.41
CA LEU A 134 24.68 -14.00 22.14
C LEU A 134 23.44 -13.83 21.27
N GLN A 135 22.57 -14.83 21.18
CA GLN A 135 21.29 -14.74 20.47
C GLN A 135 20.42 -13.62 21.04
N LYS A 136 20.38 -13.45 22.37
CA LYS A 136 19.65 -12.35 23.01
C LYS A 136 20.26 -10.99 22.67
N ILE A 137 21.59 -10.86 22.65
CA ILE A 137 22.27 -9.59 22.34
C ILE A 137 22.04 -9.20 20.88
N VAL A 138 22.14 -10.18 19.97
CA VAL A 138 22.08 -9.97 18.53
C VAL A 138 20.65 -9.89 18.00
N GLY A 139 19.68 -10.51 18.67
CA GLY A 139 18.30 -10.59 18.19
C GLY A 139 17.63 -9.21 18.04
N LEU A 140 16.90 -9.01 16.93
CA LEU A 140 16.19 -7.76 16.63
C LEU A 140 15.15 -7.40 17.70
N GLN A 141 14.61 -8.41 18.39
CA GLN A 141 13.69 -8.26 19.53
C GLN A 141 14.23 -7.34 20.63
N ASN A 142 15.53 -7.37 20.90
CA ASN A 142 16.18 -6.53 21.91
C ASN A 142 16.81 -5.26 21.29
N GLY A 143 16.46 -4.96 20.04
CA GLY A 143 17.00 -3.84 19.29
C GLY A 143 16.32 -2.52 19.59
N ASN A 144 17.05 -1.45 19.33
CA ASN A 144 16.46 -0.11 19.35
C ASN A 144 15.59 0.14 18.11
N ALA A 145 14.79 1.21 18.13
CA ALA A 145 13.98 1.62 16.98
C ALA A 145 14.82 1.85 15.70
N LYS A 146 16.09 2.22 15.87
CA LYS A 146 17.04 2.41 14.77
C LYS A 146 17.42 1.08 14.11
N ALA A 147 17.59 0.00 14.87
CA ALA A 147 17.90 -1.33 14.38
C ALA A 147 16.75 -1.86 13.51
N VAL A 148 15.50 -1.73 14.00
CA VAL A 148 14.29 -2.07 13.22
C VAL A 148 14.23 -1.27 11.92
N GLN A 149 14.53 0.04 11.99
CA GLN A 149 14.60 0.87 10.79
C GLN A 149 15.68 0.41 9.81
N LEU A 150 16.88 0.07 10.30
CA LEU A 150 17.99 -0.39 9.46
C LEU A 150 17.66 -1.73 8.78
N TRP A 151 17.04 -2.65 9.51
CA TRP A 151 16.54 -3.91 8.97
C TRP A 151 15.52 -3.65 7.85
N ASN A 152 14.55 -2.77 8.08
CA ASN A 152 13.55 -2.41 7.06
C ASN A 152 14.18 -1.74 5.84
N VAL A 153 15.24 -0.94 6.03
CA VAL A 153 16.02 -0.37 4.94
C VAL A 153 16.73 -1.46 4.14
N GLN A 154 17.39 -2.42 4.80
CA GLN A 154 18.03 -3.55 4.13
C GLN A 154 17.01 -4.37 3.32
N ARG A 155 15.82 -4.61 3.88
CA ARG A 155 14.73 -5.28 3.17
C ARG A 155 14.28 -4.51 1.94
N ALA A 156 14.18 -3.18 2.04
CA ALA A 156 13.87 -2.31 0.91
C ALA A 156 14.96 -2.34 -0.18
N LEU A 157 16.23 -2.39 0.19
CA LEU A 157 17.34 -2.55 -0.75
C LEU A 157 17.20 -3.86 -1.53
N GLN A 158 17.04 -4.98 -0.83
CA GLN A 158 16.89 -6.31 -1.45
C GLN A 158 15.67 -6.41 -2.37
N TRP A 159 14.58 -5.72 -2.04
CA TRP A 159 13.35 -5.73 -2.83
C TRP A 159 13.47 -4.91 -4.12
N PHE A 160 14.03 -3.69 -4.03
CA PHE A 160 14.06 -2.73 -5.14
C PHE A 160 15.38 -2.71 -5.93
N GLN A 161 16.37 -3.52 -5.54
CA GLN A 161 17.65 -3.61 -6.25
C GLN A 161 17.45 -4.14 -7.68
N ARG A 162 18.18 -3.57 -8.63
CA ARG A 162 18.15 -4.04 -10.02
C ARG A 162 19.20 -5.10 -10.32
N LYS A 163 20.26 -5.08 -9.52
CA LYS A 163 21.36 -6.03 -9.53
C LYS A 163 21.82 -6.21 -8.09
N GLU A 164 22.50 -7.30 -7.82
CA GLU A 164 23.08 -7.53 -6.51
C GLU A 164 24.02 -6.37 -6.12
N GLY A 165 23.84 -5.84 -4.91
CA GLY A 165 24.61 -4.71 -4.39
C GLY A 165 24.18 -3.33 -4.92
N ASP A 166 23.04 -3.22 -5.59
CA ASP A 166 22.52 -1.92 -6.03
C ASP A 166 21.98 -1.08 -4.87
N THR A 167 22.73 -0.04 -4.53
CA THR A 167 22.38 0.94 -3.48
C THR A 167 21.96 2.30 -4.05
N GLY A 168 22.21 2.53 -5.35
CA GLY A 168 22.18 3.84 -5.98
C GLY A 168 21.02 4.07 -6.92
N SER A 169 20.30 3.02 -7.33
CA SER A 169 19.16 3.19 -8.25
C SER A 169 18.07 4.10 -7.68
N PRO A 170 17.38 4.90 -8.53
CA PRO A 170 16.31 5.79 -8.09
C PRO A 170 15.20 5.08 -7.31
N GLU A 171 14.87 3.85 -7.68
CA GLU A 171 13.88 3.00 -7.00
C GLU A 171 14.31 2.68 -5.58
N VAL A 172 15.54 2.19 -5.41
CA VAL A 172 16.14 1.89 -4.11
C VAL A 172 16.16 3.13 -3.23
N GLN A 173 16.65 4.26 -3.76
CA GLN A 173 16.68 5.52 -3.00
C GLN A 173 15.27 5.97 -2.58
N ALA A 174 14.29 5.87 -3.49
CA ALA A 174 12.90 6.22 -3.17
C ALA A 174 12.31 5.30 -2.09
N ALA A 175 12.59 4.00 -2.13
CA ALA A 175 12.18 3.04 -1.12
C ALA A 175 12.80 3.35 0.25
N VAL A 176 14.10 3.66 0.30
CA VAL A 176 14.77 4.07 1.54
C VAL A 176 14.14 5.33 2.13
N TYR A 177 13.82 6.33 1.31
CA TYR A 177 13.09 7.51 1.78
C TYR A 177 11.70 7.16 2.28
N THR A 178 10.99 6.23 1.65
CA THR A 178 9.67 5.75 2.10
C THR A 178 9.74 5.18 3.52
N ILE A 179 10.71 4.30 3.81
CA ILE A 179 10.90 3.76 5.15
C ILE A 179 11.18 4.86 6.18
N ARG A 180 12.06 5.82 5.85
CA ARG A 180 12.39 6.94 6.73
C ARG A 180 11.20 7.86 6.99
N ILE A 181 10.41 8.14 5.95
CA ILE A 181 9.20 8.97 6.03
C ILE A 181 8.17 8.30 6.95
N LEU A 182 7.94 6.99 6.79
CA LEU A 182 7.00 6.25 7.64
C LEU A 182 7.43 6.23 9.11
N ASN A 183 8.70 5.97 9.38
CA ASN A 183 9.23 5.97 10.76
C ASN A 183 9.09 7.36 11.41
N LEU A 184 9.51 8.42 10.70
CA LEU A 184 9.41 9.78 11.22
C LEU A 184 7.97 10.25 11.38
N ASN A 185 7.08 9.83 10.47
CA ASN A 185 5.65 10.11 10.60
C ASN A 185 5.05 9.45 11.86
N SER A 186 5.41 8.19 12.15
CA SER A 186 4.99 7.52 13.39
C SER A 186 5.47 8.25 14.64
N HIS A 187 6.71 8.74 14.64
CA HIS A 187 7.24 9.56 15.73
C HIS A 187 6.46 10.88 15.89
N LEU A 188 6.20 11.59 14.79
CA LEU A 188 5.46 12.86 14.81
C LEU A 188 3.99 12.73 15.21
N GLN A 189 3.37 11.57 14.96
CA GLN A 189 2.02 11.28 15.45
C GLN A 189 1.95 11.30 16.98
N GLN A 190 3.01 10.82 17.64
CA GLN A 190 3.16 10.87 19.10
C GLN A 190 3.64 12.26 19.57
N HIS A 191 4.52 12.92 18.80
CA HIS A 191 5.15 14.20 19.15
C HIS A 191 4.72 15.36 18.23
N ARG A 192 3.45 15.77 18.32
CA ARG A 192 2.85 16.80 17.44
C ARG A 192 3.49 18.19 17.51
N LYS A 193 4.18 18.51 18.61
CA LYS A 193 4.82 19.81 18.83
C LYS A 193 6.22 19.92 18.22
N ASP A 194 6.80 18.82 17.74
CA ASP A 194 8.13 18.82 17.16
C ASP A 194 8.13 19.39 15.72
N LYS A 195 8.41 20.70 15.62
CA LYS A 195 8.45 21.41 14.34
C LYS A 195 9.71 21.11 13.53
N HIS A 196 10.80 20.75 14.21
CA HIS A 196 12.07 20.47 13.55
C HIS A 196 11.97 19.17 12.75
N ASN A 197 11.48 18.11 13.38
CA ASN A 197 11.28 16.82 12.72
C ASN A 197 10.17 16.89 11.66
N TYR A 198 9.12 17.69 11.86
CA TYR A 198 8.13 17.92 10.81
C TYR A 198 8.72 18.57 9.55
N ARG A 199 9.63 19.55 9.72
CA ARG A 199 10.40 20.10 8.60
C ARG A 199 11.25 19.04 7.91
N GLN A 200 11.91 18.16 8.67
CA GLN A 200 12.68 17.05 8.11
C GLN A 200 11.80 16.08 7.30
N LEU A 201 10.63 15.73 7.81
CA LEU A 201 9.64 14.90 7.10
C LEU A 201 9.28 15.52 5.75
N ARG A 202 8.90 16.80 5.75
CA ARG A 202 8.58 17.54 4.53
C ARG A 202 9.74 17.51 3.53
N MET A 203 10.96 17.78 3.98
CA MET A 203 12.14 17.72 3.12
C MET A 203 12.36 16.33 2.51
N MET A 204 12.18 15.26 3.29
CA MET A 204 12.31 13.88 2.78
C MET A 204 11.25 13.53 1.73
N VAL A 205 10.00 13.95 1.94
CA VAL A 205 8.91 13.75 0.97
C VAL A 205 9.24 14.45 -0.36
N HIS A 206 9.69 15.71 -0.32
CA HIS A 206 10.10 16.41 -1.54
C HIS A 206 11.32 15.76 -2.22
N LYS A 207 12.31 15.28 -1.45
CA LYS A 207 13.46 14.55 -2.01
C LYS A 207 13.03 13.27 -2.72
N ARG A 208 12.16 12.46 -2.09
CA ARG A 208 11.58 11.25 -2.70
C ARG A 208 10.85 11.59 -4.00
N ALA A 209 10.02 12.63 -3.99
CA ALA A 209 9.30 13.04 -5.19
C ALA A 209 10.24 13.52 -6.32
N LYS A 210 11.33 14.23 -5.99
CA LYS A 210 12.33 14.65 -6.98
C LYS A 210 13.00 13.43 -7.64
N ILE A 211 13.32 12.40 -6.87
CA ILE A 211 13.90 11.15 -7.37
C ILE A 211 12.91 10.42 -8.30
N LEU A 212 11.65 10.31 -7.88
CA LEU A 212 10.60 9.67 -8.68
C LEU A 212 10.30 10.46 -9.97
N LYS A 213 10.29 11.80 -9.93
CA LYS A 213 10.19 12.65 -11.13
C LYS A 213 11.39 12.47 -12.07
N TYR A 214 12.60 12.26 -11.53
CA TYR A 214 13.76 11.91 -12.34
C TYR A 214 13.62 10.53 -12.99
N LEU A 215 13.16 9.53 -12.24
CA LEU A 215 12.91 8.19 -12.78
C LEU A 215 11.90 8.22 -13.92
N LYS A 216 10.78 8.95 -13.75
CA LYS A 216 9.75 9.14 -14.79
C LYS A 216 10.33 9.69 -16.10
N ARG A 217 11.21 10.71 -16.01
CA ARG A 217 11.88 11.29 -17.19
C ARG A 217 12.81 10.30 -17.90
N LYS A 218 13.40 9.36 -17.16
CA LYS A 218 14.35 8.38 -17.68
C LYS A 218 13.64 7.14 -18.25
N SER A 219 12.61 6.66 -17.58
CA SER A 219 11.81 5.50 -18.00
C SER A 219 10.46 5.55 -17.31
N GLN A 220 9.41 5.66 -18.13
CA GLN A 220 8.04 5.74 -17.63
C GLN A 220 7.55 4.39 -17.07
N ASP A 221 7.90 3.27 -17.70
CA ASP A 221 7.50 1.93 -17.26
C ASP A 221 8.05 1.62 -15.86
N ARG A 222 9.35 1.88 -15.64
CA ARG A 222 10.00 1.71 -14.32
C ARG A 222 9.38 2.58 -13.25
N TYR A 223 8.99 3.80 -13.62
CA TYR A 223 8.31 4.71 -12.70
C TYR A 223 6.96 4.14 -12.25
N HIS A 224 6.14 3.63 -13.17
CA HIS A 224 4.85 3.04 -12.84
C HIS A 224 4.97 1.77 -11.99
N GLN A 225 5.93 0.90 -12.30
CA GLN A 225 6.22 -0.30 -11.51
C GLN A 225 6.65 0.07 -10.08
N CYS A 226 7.63 0.97 -9.96
CA CYS A 226 8.12 1.42 -8.65
C CYS A 226 7.02 2.08 -7.81
N LEU A 227 6.14 2.89 -8.42
CA LEU A 227 5.00 3.48 -7.73
C LEU A 227 4.01 2.42 -7.21
N ALA A 228 3.70 1.42 -8.03
CA ALA A 228 2.78 0.35 -7.67
C ALA A 228 3.31 -0.44 -6.46
N GLU A 229 4.60 -0.77 -6.45
CA GLU A 229 5.24 -1.47 -5.33
C GLU A 229 5.33 -0.61 -4.07
N LEU A 230 5.65 0.68 -4.20
CA LEU A 230 5.68 1.63 -3.09
C LEU A 230 4.30 2.03 -2.59
N GLY A 231 3.22 1.63 -3.26
CA GLY A 231 1.85 2.00 -2.89
C GLY A 231 1.56 3.50 -3.05
N LEU A 232 2.25 4.17 -3.97
CA LEU A 232 2.11 5.58 -4.24
C LEU A 232 1.35 5.80 -5.55
N GLU A 233 0.49 6.82 -5.56
CA GLU A 233 -0.17 7.24 -6.79
C GLU A 233 0.64 8.32 -7.51
N PRO A 234 0.59 8.41 -8.85
CA PRO A 234 1.25 9.48 -9.60
C PRO A 234 0.87 10.87 -9.09
N ARG A 235 -0.40 11.06 -8.74
CA ARG A 235 -0.94 12.32 -8.19
C ARG A 235 -0.31 12.72 -6.84
N ALA A 236 0.20 11.77 -6.07
CA ALA A 236 0.87 12.04 -4.79
C ALA A 236 2.32 12.53 -4.97
N VAL A 237 2.86 12.40 -6.18
CA VAL A 237 4.24 12.75 -6.53
C VAL A 237 4.28 13.95 -7.47
N GLU A 238 3.31 14.03 -8.37
CA GLU A 238 3.18 15.07 -9.39
C GLU A 238 2.53 16.34 -8.84
N GLY A 239 2.86 17.48 -9.45
CA GLY A 239 2.35 18.78 -9.03
C GLY A 239 3.02 19.36 -7.78
N GLU A 240 2.27 20.26 -7.12
CA GLU A 240 2.63 20.91 -5.86
C GLU A 240 2.35 19.97 -4.69
N LEU A 241 3.39 19.69 -3.90
CA LEU A 241 3.31 18.80 -2.76
C LEU A 241 3.05 19.61 -1.50
N VAL A 242 1.87 19.42 -0.93
CA VAL A 242 1.49 19.97 0.36
C VAL A 242 1.56 18.84 1.39
N VAL A 243 2.46 18.99 2.36
CA VAL A 243 2.78 18.04 3.43
C VAL A 243 2.55 18.70 4.77
#